data_AF-A0A0H1AQM5-F1
#
_entry.id   AF-A0A0H1AQM5-F1
#
_cell.length_a   1.000
_cell.length_b   1.000
_cell.length_c   1.000
_cell.angle_alpha   90.00
_cell.angle_beta   90.00
_cell.angle_gamma   90.00
#
_symmetry.space_group_name_H-M   'P 1'
#
loop_
_entity.id
_entity.type
_entity.pdbx_description
1 polymer ?
#
loop_
_entity_poly.entity_id
_entity_poly.type
_entity_poly.pdbx_seq_one_letter_code
_entity_poly.pdbx_strand_id
1 'polypeptide(L)'
;MPTASQSLLLDGTRIHDIPSFYDEINRVFMADVDWALGPSLDALDDMLYGGYGALDGNAPATLVWTAFEKNRQDLGVETTRRFLQAKLAQPERFNVAHVQRQLDALDAGTGQTYFEIVLEILAAHPNITLVPR
;
A
#
# COMPACT_ATOMS: atom_id res chain seq x y z
N MET A 1 5.14 29.12 12.60
CA MET A 1 3.77 28.63 12.36
C MET A 1 3.83 27.12 12.35
N PRO A 2 3.01 26.37 13.12
CA PRO A 2 2.91 24.95 12.89
C PRO A 2 2.36 24.77 11.47
N THR A 3 3.09 24.08 10.60
CA THR A 3 2.60 23.67 9.30
C THR A 3 1.33 22.86 9.56
N ALA A 4 0.18 23.30 9.05
CA ALA A 4 -1.05 22.55 9.22
C ALA A 4 -0.85 21.16 8.57
N SER A 5 -0.90 20.09 9.38
CA SER A 5 -0.88 18.74 8.85
C SER A 5 -2.22 18.51 8.15
N GLN A 6 -2.18 18.22 6.86
CA GLN A 6 -3.37 17.79 6.14
C GLN A 6 -3.84 16.42 6.65
N SER A 7 -5.14 16.16 6.59
CA SER A 7 -5.73 14.87 6.95
C SER A 7 -6.29 14.22 5.69
N LEU A 8 -5.74 13.06 5.34
CA LEU A 8 -6.16 12.23 4.23
C LEU A 8 -6.98 11.06 4.76
N LEU A 9 -8.11 10.76 4.12
CA LEU A 9 -9.00 9.67 4.54
C LEU A 9 -8.95 8.55 3.50
N LEU A 10 -8.34 7.43 3.89
CA LEU A 10 -8.40 6.18 3.17
C LEU A 10 -9.63 5.39 3.66
N ASP A 11 -10.67 5.31 2.83
CA ASP A 11 -11.91 4.62 3.18
C ASP A 11 -11.78 3.12 2.94
N GLY A 12 -11.42 2.37 3.99
CA GLY A 12 -11.19 0.94 3.89
C GLY A 12 -12.43 0.10 3.60
N THR A 13 -13.64 0.68 3.67
CA THR A 13 -14.85 -0.02 3.22
C THR A 13 -14.85 -0.25 1.71
N ARG A 14 -14.06 0.52 0.97
CA ARG A 14 -13.87 0.44 -0.49
C ARG A 14 -12.78 -0.56 -0.89
N ILE A 15 -12.05 -1.09 0.08
CA ILE A 15 -10.91 -1.98 -0.13
C ILE A 15 -11.33 -3.42 0.15
N HIS A 16 -11.11 -4.31 -0.80
CA HIS A 16 -11.40 -5.74 -0.72
C HIS A 16 -10.35 -6.64 -1.39
N ASP A 17 -9.39 -6.05 -2.10
CA ASP A 17 -8.24 -6.69 -2.73
C ASP A 17 -7.17 -5.63 -3.11
N ILE A 18 -6.08 -6.06 -3.74
CA ILE A 18 -4.99 -5.17 -4.16
C ILE A 18 -5.48 -4.11 -5.18
N PRO A 19 -6.20 -4.45 -6.26
CA PRO A 19 -6.70 -3.43 -7.19
C PRO A 19 -7.54 -2.34 -6.51
N SER A 20 -8.51 -2.72 -5.68
CA SER A 20 -9.36 -1.76 -4.96
C SER A 20 -8.58 -0.92 -3.94
N PHE A 21 -7.49 -1.45 -3.35
CA PHE A 21 -6.56 -0.65 -2.56
C PHE A 21 -5.92 0.46 -3.41
N TYR A 22 -5.41 0.17 -4.61
CA TYR A 22 -4.80 1.19 -5.46
C TYR A 22 -5.83 2.16 -6.05
N ASP A 23 -7.06 1.73 -6.33
CA ASP A 23 -8.14 2.64 -6.72
C ASP A 23 -8.41 3.68 -5.62
N GLU A 24 -8.42 3.24 -4.36
CA GLU A 24 -8.62 4.12 -3.22
C GLU A 24 -7.40 5.01 -2.95
N ILE A 25 -6.18 4.50 -3.11
CA ILE A 25 -4.95 5.31 -3.09
C ILE A 25 -5.02 6.41 -4.16
N ASN A 26 -5.40 6.08 -5.39
CA ASN A 26 -5.52 7.06 -6.47
C ASN A 26 -6.58 8.12 -6.16
N ARG A 27 -7.73 7.70 -5.61
CA ARG A 27 -8.80 8.63 -5.20
C ARG A 27 -8.34 9.63 -4.14
N VAL A 28 -7.49 9.20 -3.20
CA VAL A 28 -7.08 10.00 -2.03
C VAL A 28 -5.84 10.84 -2.31
N PHE A 29 -4.84 10.25 -2.96
CA PHE A 29 -3.53 10.87 -3.15
C PHE A 29 -3.34 11.48 -4.53
N MET A 30 -4.02 10.97 -5.56
CA MET A 30 -3.72 11.28 -6.96
C MET A 30 -4.84 12.07 -7.66
N ALA A 31 -5.82 12.59 -6.92
CA ALA A 31 -7.00 13.25 -7.48
C ALA A 31 -6.68 14.50 -8.32
N ASP A 32 -5.58 15.19 -8.01
CA ASP A 32 -5.18 16.45 -8.65
C ASP A 32 -4.05 16.28 -9.69
N VAL A 33 -3.77 15.05 -10.12
CA VAL A 33 -2.80 14.76 -11.20
C VAL A 33 -3.46 13.98 -12.34
N ASP A 34 -2.98 14.20 -13.57
CA ASP A 34 -3.60 13.65 -14.79
C ASP A 34 -3.25 12.17 -15.08
N TRP A 35 -2.76 11.43 -14.08
CA TRP A 35 -2.36 10.04 -14.21
C TRP A 35 -2.64 9.24 -12.94
N ALA A 36 -2.78 7.92 -13.08
CA ALA A 36 -3.04 7.02 -11.97
C ALA A 36 -1.79 6.19 -11.62
N LEU A 37 -1.54 6.01 -10.34
CA LEU A 37 -0.58 5.08 -9.79
C LEU A 37 -0.98 3.66 -10.16
N GLY A 38 -0.05 2.91 -10.77
CA GLY A 38 -0.25 1.48 -11.02
C GLY A 38 -0.15 0.64 -9.74
N PRO A 39 -0.64 -0.61 -9.74
CA PRO A 39 -0.64 -1.48 -8.56
C PRO A 39 0.75 -2.07 -8.26
N SER A 40 1.67 -1.22 -7.80
CA SER A 40 3.05 -1.56 -7.46
C SER A 40 3.43 -1.02 -6.09
N LEU A 41 4.05 -1.88 -5.27
CA LEU A 41 4.60 -1.49 -3.96
C LEU A 41 5.69 -0.42 -4.11
N ASP A 42 6.51 -0.50 -5.16
CA ASP A 42 7.53 0.53 -5.45
C ASP A 42 6.87 1.87 -5.78
N ALA A 43 5.76 1.84 -6.54
CA ALA A 43 5.03 3.07 -6.88
C ALA A 43 4.35 3.68 -5.64
N LEU A 44 3.81 2.84 -4.74
CA LEU A 44 3.29 3.28 -3.45
C LEU A 44 4.40 3.94 -2.61
N ASP A 45 5.57 3.31 -2.52
CA ASP A 45 6.73 3.83 -1.79
C ASP A 45 7.20 5.18 -2.36
N ASP A 46 7.35 5.27 -3.68
CA ASP A 46 7.72 6.49 -4.41
C ASP A 46 6.73 7.65 -4.16
N MET A 47 5.43 7.36 -4.16
CA MET A 47 4.38 8.36 -3.91
C MET A 47 4.48 8.97 -2.52
N LEU A 48 4.86 8.17 -1.51
CA LEU A 48 4.91 8.63 -0.12
C LEU A 48 6.10 9.56 0.17
N TYR A 49 7.13 9.57 -0.68
CA TYR A 49 8.17 10.61 -0.66
C TYR A 49 7.65 12.01 -1.03
N GLY A 50 6.48 12.10 -1.67
CA GLY A 50 5.81 13.35 -2.02
C GLY A 50 6.28 13.99 -3.33
N GLY A 51 5.92 15.26 -3.53
CA GLY A 51 6.25 16.04 -4.73
C GLY A 51 5.19 16.01 -5.84
N TYR A 52 4.04 15.40 -5.58
CA TYR A 52 2.86 15.46 -6.44
C TYR A 52 1.61 15.01 -5.66
N GLY A 53 0.45 15.23 -6.28
CA GLY A 53 -0.84 14.86 -5.71
C GLY A 53 -1.08 15.53 -4.36
N ALA A 54 -1.77 14.82 -3.46
CA ALA A 54 -2.05 15.30 -2.12
C ALA A 54 -0.79 15.56 -1.30
N LEU A 55 0.36 14.96 -1.63
CA LEU A 55 1.63 15.12 -0.93
C LEU A 55 2.57 16.14 -1.60
N ASP A 56 2.06 16.97 -2.52
CA ASP A 56 2.86 18.03 -3.10
C ASP A 56 3.33 19.04 -2.02
N GLY A 57 4.56 19.54 -2.18
CA GLY A 57 5.20 20.45 -1.23
C GLY A 57 5.74 19.81 0.05
N ASN A 58 5.72 18.48 0.18
CA ASN A 58 6.31 17.71 1.30
C ASN A 58 5.83 18.12 2.70
N ALA A 59 4.61 18.65 2.80
CA ALA A 59 4.00 18.95 4.09
C ALA A 59 3.61 17.64 4.81
N PRO A 60 3.80 17.55 6.14
CA PRO A 60 3.34 16.39 6.90
C PRO A 60 1.85 16.10 6.69
N ALA A 61 1.50 14.83 6.61
CA ALA A 61 0.14 14.36 6.42
C ALA A 61 -0.26 13.32 7.47
N THR A 62 -1.49 13.40 7.94
CA THR A 62 -2.13 12.35 8.74
C THR A 62 -2.98 11.49 7.83
N LEU A 63 -2.67 10.21 7.71
CA LEU A 63 -3.47 9.23 6.97
C LEU A 63 -4.42 8.51 7.93
N VAL A 64 -5.70 8.85 7.87
CA VAL A 64 -6.75 8.12 8.60
C VAL A 64 -7.21 6.96 7.74
N TRP A 65 -7.02 5.72 8.21
CA TRP A 65 -7.42 4.51 7.50
C TRP A 65 -8.56 3.82 8.24
N THR A 66 -9.78 3.86 7.69
CA THR A 66 -10.98 3.24 8.29
C THR A 66 -11.09 1.76 7.94
N ALA A 67 -11.93 1.01 8.67
CA ALA A 67 -12.14 -0.42 8.46
C ALA A 67 -10.81 -1.21 8.50
N PHE A 68 -9.89 -0.77 9.36
CA PHE A 68 -8.50 -1.23 9.36
C PHE A 68 -8.36 -2.75 9.57
N GLU A 69 -9.11 -3.32 10.51
CA GLU A 69 -9.09 -4.76 10.78
C GLU A 69 -9.77 -5.59 9.66
N LYS A 70 -10.74 -5.01 8.94
CA LYS A 70 -11.30 -5.64 7.75
C LYS A 70 -10.22 -5.74 6.67
N ASN A 71 -9.50 -4.65 6.41
CA ASN A 71 -8.47 -4.63 5.38
C ASN A 71 -7.22 -5.42 5.75
N ARG A 72 -6.92 -5.58 7.04
CA ARG A 72 -5.93 -6.58 7.50
C ARG A 72 -6.28 -7.98 7.00
N GLN A 73 -7.56 -8.34 6.96
CA GLN A 73 -8.03 -9.62 6.44
C GLN A 73 -8.08 -9.61 4.91
N ASP A 74 -8.63 -8.56 4.29
CA ASP A 74 -8.77 -8.45 2.83
C ASP A 74 -7.42 -8.47 2.10
N LEU A 75 -6.39 -7.83 2.69
CA LEU A 75 -5.02 -7.78 2.18
C LEU A 75 -4.09 -8.76 2.92
N GLY A 76 -4.68 -9.73 3.63
CA GLY A 76 -3.97 -10.73 4.44
C GLY A 76 -3.38 -11.88 3.62
N VAL A 77 -3.23 -13.04 4.27
CA VAL A 77 -2.52 -14.21 3.73
C VAL A 77 -3.03 -14.65 2.36
N GLU A 78 -4.35 -14.76 2.19
CA GLU A 78 -4.93 -15.29 0.94
C GLU A 78 -4.68 -14.37 -0.26
N THR A 79 -4.86 -13.06 -0.08
CA THR A 79 -4.55 -12.06 -1.11
C THR A 79 -3.06 -12.03 -1.43
N THR A 80 -2.21 -12.14 -0.41
CA THR A 80 -0.76 -12.20 -0.56
C THR A 80 -0.32 -13.42 -1.35
N ARG A 81 -0.92 -14.59 -1.06
CA ARG A 81 -0.67 -15.84 -1.78
C ARG A 81 -0.98 -15.68 -3.26
N ARG A 82 -2.16 -15.16 -3.61
CA ARG A 82 -2.56 -14.92 -5.01
C ARG A 82 -1.60 -13.96 -5.71
N PHE A 83 -1.20 -12.89 -5.03
CA PHE A 83 -0.21 -11.93 -5.54
C PHE A 83 1.13 -12.60 -5.88
N LEU A 84 1.67 -13.41 -4.98
CA LEU A 84 2.93 -14.13 -5.20
C LEU A 84 2.80 -15.19 -6.30
N GLN A 85 1.69 -15.92 -6.35
CA GLN A 85 1.41 -16.89 -7.42
C GLN A 85 1.31 -16.21 -8.80
N ALA A 86 0.67 -15.03 -8.89
CA ALA A 86 0.60 -14.26 -10.12
C ALA A 86 1.98 -13.76 -10.58
N LYS A 87 2.90 -13.47 -9.65
CA LYS A 87 4.31 -13.18 -9.97
C LYS A 87 5.05 -14.41 -10.48
N LEU A 88 4.85 -15.59 -9.88
CA LEU A 88 5.45 -16.85 -10.34
C LEU A 88 5.00 -17.24 -11.75
N ALA A 89 3.78 -16.86 -12.15
CA ALA A 89 3.25 -17.06 -13.50
C ALA A 89 3.90 -16.16 -14.58
N GLN A 90 4.78 -15.24 -14.19
CA GLN A 90 5.52 -14.32 -15.08
C GLN A 90 7.05 -14.44 -14.85
N PRO A 91 7.65 -15.62 -15.10
CA PRO A 91 9.04 -15.91 -14.79
C PRO A 91 10.05 -15.04 -15.56
N GLU A 92 9.64 -14.46 -16.69
CA GLU A 92 10.44 -13.52 -17.48
C GLU A 92 10.52 -12.12 -16.87
N ARG A 93 9.64 -11.78 -15.92
CA ARG A 93 9.57 -10.46 -15.27
C ARG A 93 10.06 -10.47 -13.83
N PHE A 94 9.90 -11.59 -13.12
CA PHE A 94 10.20 -11.69 -11.70
C PHE A 94 11.25 -12.75 -11.38
N ASN A 95 12.02 -12.52 -10.32
CA ASN A 95 12.94 -13.51 -9.79
C ASN A 95 12.16 -14.66 -9.13
N VAL A 96 11.91 -15.73 -9.89
CA VAL A 96 11.12 -16.90 -9.46
C VAL A 96 11.63 -17.47 -8.13
N ALA A 97 12.95 -17.62 -7.96
CA ALA A 97 13.51 -18.20 -6.74
C ALA A 97 13.27 -17.31 -5.51
N HIS A 98 13.31 -15.98 -5.69
CA HIS A 98 12.98 -15.05 -4.62
C HIS A 98 11.49 -15.09 -4.27
N VAL A 99 10.61 -15.01 -5.28
CA VAL A 99 9.15 -15.04 -5.09
C VAL A 99 8.71 -16.36 -4.45
N GLN A 100 9.29 -17.49 -4.85
CA GLN A 100 8.98 -18.79 -4.24
C GLN A 100 9.32 -18.82 -2.75
N ARG A 101 10.48 -18.28 -2.35
CA ARG A 101 10.84 -18.18 -0.92
C ARG A 101 9.87 -17.32 -0.13
N GLN A 102 9.35 -16.25 -0.72
CA GLN A 102 8.32 -15.42 -0.07
C GLN A 102 7.02 -16.21 0.12
N LEU A 103 6.61 -17.00 -0.88
CA LEU A 103 5.43 -17.84 -0.81
C LEU A 103 5.59 -18.95 0.24
N ASP A 104 6.75 -19.62 0.27
CA ASP A 104 7.03 -20.66 1.27
C ASP A 104 7.05 -20.08 2.69
N ALA A 105 7.63 -18.89 2.88
CA ALA A 105 7.64 -18.21 4.18
C ALA A 105 6.22 -17.81 4.62
N LEU A 106 5.40 -17.28 3.70
CA LEU A 106 4.00 -16.95 3.95
C LEU A 106 3.21 -18.20 4.37
N ASP A 107 3.42 -19.32 3.69
CA ASP A 107 2.75 -20.60 3.98
C ASP A 107 3.17 -21.20 5.33
N ALA A 108 4.42 -20.97 5.74
CA ALA A 108 4.92 -21.34 7.04
C ALA A 108 4.49 -20.37 8.17
N GLY A 109 3.77 -19.29 7.85
CA GLY A 109 3.37 -18.26 8.82
C GLY A 109 4.54 -17.39 9.32
N THR A 110 5.64 -17.35 8.56
CA THR A 110 6.85 -16.58 8.90
C THR A 110 7.13 -15.45 7.92
N GLY A 111 6.41 -15.41 6.79
CA GLY A 111 6.45 -14.34 5.80
C GLY A 111 5.39 -13.28 6.06
N GLN A 112 5.60 -12.10 5.48
CA GLN A 112 4.68 -10.97 5.60
C GLN A 112 3.50 -11.08 4.64
N THR A 113 2.36 -10.59 5.09
CA THR A 113 1.19 -10.29 4.27
C THR A 113 1.37 -8.99 3.50
N TYR A 114 0.59 -8.80 2.44
CA TYR A 114 0.55 -7.57 1.66
C TYR A 114 0.21 -6.38 2.55
N PHE A 115 -0.73 -6.55 3.48
CA PHE A 115 -1.07 -5.56 4.48
C PHE A 115 0.14 -5.14 5.33
N GLU A 116 0.91 -6.11 5.84
CA GLU A 116 2.10 -5.83 6.65
C GLU A 116 3.19 -5.11 5.84
N ILE A 117 3.38 -5.47 4.58
CA ILE A 117 4.32 -4.77 3.68
C ILE A 117 3.89 -3.32 3.47
N VAL A 118 2.58 -3.06 3.27
CA VAL A 118 2.05 -1.70 3.15
C VAL A 118 2.29 -0.89 4.44
N LEU A 119 2.10 -1.50 5.62
CA LEU A 119 2.39 -0.83 6.90
C LEU A 119 3.89 -0.53 7.08
N GLU A 120 4.76 -1.44 6.65
CA GLU A 120 6.21 -1.23 6.68
C GLU A 120 6.62 -0.05 5.78
N ILE A 121 6.08 -0.01 4.56
CA ILE A 121 6.27 1.11 3.64
C ILE A 121 5.81 2.41 4.32
N LEU A 122 4.55 2.48 4.80
CA LEU A 122 4.04 3.68 5.47
C LEU A 122 4.90 4.12 6.67
N ALA A 123 5.41 3.18 7.46
CA ALA A 123 6.25 3.47 8.61
C ALA A 123 7.66 3.97 8.25
N ALA A 124 8.15 3.66 7.04
CA ALA A 124 9.42 4.18 6.53
C ALA A 124 9.35 5.67 6.13
N HIS A 125 8.14 6.25 6.03
CA HIS A 125 7.92 7.64 5.65
C HIS A 125 7.55 8.52 6.84
N PRO A 126 8.51 9.23 7.47
CA PRO A 126 8.28 10.00 8.69
C PRO A 126 7.34 11.21 8.51
N ASN A 127 7.11 11.63 7.27
CA ASN A 127 6.15 12.71 6.96
C ASN A 127 4.70 12.24 7.00
N ILE A 128 4.46 10.93 7.12
CA ILE A 128 3.13 10.33 7.17
C ILE A 128 2.87 9.80 8.58
N THR A 129 1.78 10.26 9.18
CA THR A 129 1.27 9.71 10.45
C THR A 129 0.03 8.87 10.17
N LEU A 130 0.15 7.55 10.30
CA LEU A 130 -0.99 6.63 10.16
C LEU A 130 -1.86 6.62 11.43
N VAL A 131 -3.17 6.80 11.26
CA VAL A 131 -4.19 6.69 12.30
C VAL A 131 -5.19 5.61 11.90
N PRO A 132 -5.05 4.38 12.41
CA PRO A 132 -5.99 3.29 12.12
C PRO A 132 -7.34 3.52 12.82
N ARG A 133 -8.45 3.20 12.14
CA ARG A 133 -9.83 3.32 12.64
C ARG A 133 -10.74 2.16 12.24
#